data_AF-A0A821SXN2-F1
#
_entry.id   AF-A0A821SXN2-F1
#
_cell.length_a   1.000
_cell.length_b   1.000
_cell.length_c   1.000
_cell.angle_alpha   90.00
_cell.angle_beta   90.00
_cell.angle_gamma   90.00
#
_symmetry.space_group_name_H-M   'P 1'
#
loop_
_entity.id
_entity.type
_entity.pdbx_description
1 polymer ?
#
loop_
_entity_poly.entity_id
_entity_poly.type
_entity_poly.pdbx_seq_one_letter_code
_entity_poly.pdbx_strand_id
1 'polypeptide(L)'
;MSLSECCRKIIVHDCLALRKKTVTLLQSGYLVKDTDLCAKCHNPVYSPDIPTNPPVSVFFCLHIFHAKCIELQPDVCGVCSTISLFGST
;
A
#
# COMPACT_ATOMS: atom_id res chain seq x y z
N MET A 1 12.27 0.02 -38.85
CA MET A 1 12.16 0.08 -37.37
C MET A 1 13.56 0.12 -36.82
N SER A 2 13.92 1.19 -36.11
CA SER A 2 15.25 1.33 -35.50
C SER A 2 15.27 0.73 -34.09
N LEU A 3 16.46 0.38 -33.59
CA LEU A 3 16.65 -0.14 -32.23
C LEU A 3 16.06 0.81 -31.17
N SER A 4 16.23 2.12 -31.34
CA SER A 4 15.68 3.14 -30.44
C SER A 4 14.15 3.12 -30.36
N GLU A 5 13.50 2.77 -31.47
CA GLU A 5 12.04 2.67 -31.56
C GLU A 5 11.53 1.42 -30.83
N CYS A 6 12.26 0.31 -30.94
CA CYS A 6 11.99 -0.92 -30.21
C CYS A 6 12.16 -0.74 -28.69
N CYS A 7 13.29 -0.16 -28.24
CA CYS A 7 13.53 0.12 -26.82
C CYS A 7 12.44 1.02 -26.21
N ARG A 8 12.00 2.05 -26.94
CA ARG A 8 10.91 2.92 -26.49
C ARG A 8 9.61 2.15 -26.29
N LYS A 9 9.26 1.23 -27.20
CA LYS A 9 8.06 0.40 -27.08
C LYS A 9 8.13 -0.54 -25.87
N ILE A 10 9.29 -1.12 -25.58
CA ILE A 10 9.50 -1.98 -24.41
C ILE A 10 9.27 -1.18 -23.12
N ILE A 11 9.92 -0.01 -22.99
CA ILE A 11 9.79 0.82 -21.79
C ILE A 11 8.32 1.23 -21.57
N VAL A 12 7.64 1.67 -22.63
CA VAL A 12 6.22 2.06 -22.53
C VAL A 12 5.35 0.86 -22.13
N HIS A 13 5.58 -0.30 -22.73
CA HIS A 13 4.86 -1.52 -22.40
C HIS A 13 5.05 -1.90 -20.92
N ASP A 14 6.28 -1.88 -20.43
CA ASP A 14 6.60 -2.27 -19.06
C ASP A 14 6.00 -1.29 -18.04
N CYS A 15 6.07 0.02 -18.32
CA CYS A 15 5.41 1.03 -17.50
C CYS A 15 3.88 0.81 -17.42
N LEU A 16 3.24 0.49 -18.55
CA LEU A 16 1.80 0.21 -18.58
C LEU A 16 1.46 -1.09 -17.85
N ALA A 17 2.27 -2.12 -17.99
CA ALA A 17 2.10 -3.40 -17.31
C ALA A 17 2.23 -3.24 -15.78
N LEU A 18 3.26 -2.51 -15.32
CA LEU A 18 3.46 -2.19 -13.91
C LEU A 18 2.28 -1.39 -13.34
N ARG A 19 1.82 -0.38 -14.07
CA ARG A 19 0.66 0.42 -13.66
C ARG A 19 -0.60 -0.44 -13.56
N LYS A 20 -0.88 -1.29 -14.55
CA LYS A 20 -2.02 -2.23 -14.52
C LYS A 20 -1.94 -3.16 -13.32
N LYS A 21 -0.78 -3.78 -13.08
CA LYS A 21 -0.57 -4.67 -11.92
C LYS A 21 -0.81 -3.95 -10.60
N THR A 22 -0.30 -2.72 -10.48
CA THR A 22 -0.51 -1.87 -9.30
C THR A 22 -2.00 -1.61 -9.10
N VAL A 23 -2.72 -1.16 -10.13
CA VAL A 23 -4.18 -0.91 -10.05
C VAL A 23 -4.94 -2.19 -9.64
N THR A 24 -4.62 -3.34 -10.23
CA THR A 24 -5.27 -4.61 -9.88
C THR A 24 -5.07 -4.97 -8.41
N LEU A 25 -3.84 -4.85 -7.89
CA LEU A 25 -3.53 -5.12 -6.48
C LEU A 25 -4.30 -4.19 -5.54
N LEU A 26 -4.52 -2.95 -5.96
CA LEU A 26 -5.21 -1.95 -5.16
C LEU A 26 -6.74 -2.12 -5.20
N GLN A 27 -7.27 -2.59 -6.32
CA GLN A 27 -8.69 -2.93 -6.46
C GLN A 27 -9.06 -4.22 -5.74
N SER A 28 -8.15 -5.17 -5.60
CA SER A 28 -8.42 -6.45 -4.93
C SER A 28 -8.51 -6.35 -3.40
N GLY A 29 -8.20 -5.19 -2.81
CA GLY A 29 -8.04 -5.03 -1.37
C GLY A 29 -6.79 -5.76 -0.85
N TYR A 30 -6.52 -5.59 0.45
CA TYR A 30 -5.42 -6.25 1.14
C TYR A 30 -5.96 -7.18 2.22
N LEU A 31 -5.58 -8.45 2.16
CA LEU A 31 -5.90 -9.42 3.21
C LEU A 31 -4.90 -9.28 4.35
N VAL A 32 -5.35 -8.71 5.47
CA VAL A 32 -4.56 -8.61 6.70
C VAL A 32 -4.40 -10.00 7.32
N LYS A 33 -3.16 -10.40 7.57
CA LYS A 33 -2.78 -11.68 8.20
C LYS A 33 -2.35 -11.46 9.65
N ASP A 34 -2.36 -12.53 10.44
CA ASP A 34 -1.87 -12.52 11.83
C ASP A 34 -0.37 -12.18 11.94
N THR A 35 0.37 -12.39 10.86
CA THR A 35 1.79 -12.05 10.75
C THR A 35 2.04 -10.59 10.41
N ASP A 36 1.00 -9.84 10.04
CA ASP A 36 1.17 -8.46 9.63
C ASP A 36 1.42 -7.58 10.85
N LEU A 37 2.51 -6.81 10.79
CA LEU A 37 2.95 -5.95 11.87
C LEU A 37 2.72 -4.49 11.50
N CYS A 38 2.38 -3.68 12.51
CA CYS A 38 2.28 -2.24 12.34
C CYS A 38 3.67 -1.68 12.08
N ALA A 39 3.85 -0.95 10.98
CA ALA A 39 5.13 -0.39 10.59
C ALA A 39 5.69 0.69 11.55
N LYS A 40 4.90 1.15 12.52
CA LYS A 40 5.35 2.08 13.57
C LYS A 40 5.68 1.38 14.90
N CYS A 41 4.73 0.61 15.44
CA CYS A 41 4.88 0.01 16.77
C CYS A 41 5.39 -1.45 16.74
N HIS A 42 5.49 -2.05 15.56
CA HIS A 42 5.93 -3.44 15.33
C HIS A 42 5.08 -4.51 16.01
N ASN A 43 3.91 -4.14 16.56
CA ASN A 43 2.94 -5.09 17.11
C ASN A 43 2.02 -5.62 15.99
N PRO A 44 1.44 -6.82 16.15
CA PRO A 44 0.45 -7.36 15.23
C PRO A 44 -0.70 -6.36 14.98
N VAL A 45 -1.07 -6.17 13.72
CA VAL A 45 -2.21 -5.30 13.35
C VAL A 45 -3.55 -5.98 13.60
N TYR A 46 -3.54 -7.30 13.62
CA TYR A 46 -4.68 -8.16 13.91
C TYR A 46 -4.27 -9.18 14.95
N SER A 47 -5.12 -9.39 15.95
CA SER A 47 -5.00 -10.46 16.93
C SER A 47 -6.36 -11.18 17.02
N PRO A 48 -6.39 -12.51 16.88
CA PRO A 48 -7.63 -13.29 16.94
C PRO A 48 -8.26 -13.26 18.34
N ASP A 49 -7.47 -12.99 19.38
CA ASP A 49 -7.91 -12.94 20.78
C ASP A 49 -8.65 -11.64 21.13
N ILE A 50 -8.55 -10.61 20.27
CA ILE A 50 -9.17 -9.31 20.48
C ILE A 50 -10.47 -9.25 19.66
N PRO A 51 -11.65 -9.28 20.29
CA PRO A 51 -12.93 -9.28 19.58
C PRO A 51 -13.17 -7.98 18.79
N THR A 52 -12.51 -6.89 19.17
CA THR A 52 -12.59 -5.60 18.48
C THR A 52 -11.18 -5.13 18.16
N ASN A 53 -10.59 -5.70 17.11
CA ASN A 53 -9.31 -5.22 16.60
C ASN A 53 -9.41 -3.71 16.24
N PRO A 54 -8.40 -2.91 16.57
CA PRO A 54 -8.40 -1.49 16.23
C PRO A 54 -8.48 -1.31 14.71
N PRO A 55 -9.10 -0.22 14.21
CA PRO A 55 -9.09 0.07 12.79
C PRO A 55 -7.65 0.15 12.26
N VAL A 56 -7.46 -0.37 11.06
CA VAL A 56 -6.16 -0.47 10.39
C VAL A 56 -6.22 0.31 9.09
N SER A 57 -5.16 1.03 8.77
CA SER A 57 -5.00 1.69 7.48
C SER A 57 -3.86 1.03 6.71
N VAL A 58 -4.15 0.72 5.45
CA VAL A 58 -3.19 0.14 4.51
C VAL A 58 -2.89 1.19 3.44
N PHE A 59 -1.62 1.51 3.25
CA PHE A 59 -1.16 2.46 2.24
C PHE A 59 -0.90 1.76 0.90
N PHE A 60 -0.77 2.53 -0.20
CA PHE A 60 -0.44 1.99 -1.53
C PHE A 60 0.86 1.19 -1.60
N CYS A 61 1.80 1.53 -0.73
CA CYS A 61 3.06 0.82 -0.55
C CYS A 61 2.93 -0.47 0.27
N LEU A 62 1.70 -0.87 0.62
CA LEU A 62 1.37 -2.02 1.48
C LEU A 62 1.89 -1.91 2.92
N HIS A 63 2.36 -0.74 3.35
CA HIS A 63 2.62 -0.51 4.76
C HIS A 63 1.31 -0.39 5.53
N ILE A 64 1.28 -1.06 6.68
CA ILE A 64 0.10 -1.22 7.50
C ILE A 64 0.33 -0.51 8.83
N PHE A 65 -0.66 0.26 9.26
CA PHE A 65 -0.62 0.99 10.52
C PHE A 65 -1.93 0.80 11.27
N HIS A 66 -1.86 0.70 12.60
CA HIS A 66 -3.04 0.96 13.41
C HIS A 66 -3.47 2.42 13.19
N ALA A 67 -4.77 2.72 13.21
CA ALA A 67 -5.26 4.08 13.07
C ALA A 67 -4.64 5.04 14.12
N LYS A 68 -4.39 4.55 15.34
CA LYS A 68 -3.70 5.30 16.41
C LYS A 68 -2.21 5.54 16.16
N CYS A 69 -1.59 4.77 15.28
CA CYS A 69 -0.17 4.85 14.97
C CYS A 69 0.12 5.83 13.83
N ILE A 70 -0.90 6.26 13.11
CA ILE A 70 -0.77 7.25 12.05
C ILE A 70 -0.58 8.62 12.70
N GLU A 71 0.47 9.35 12.33
CA GLU A 71 0.73 10.70 12.82
C GLU A 71 -0.15 11.74 12.11
N LEU A 72 0.00 13.01 12.48
CA LEU A 72 -0.80 14.16 12.01
C LEU A 72 -0.99 14.29 10.48
N GLN A 73 -0.24 13.54 9.66
CA GLN A 73 -0.42 13.41 8.21
C GLN A 73 -0.93 12.02 7.83
N PRO A 74 -2.26 11.78 7.89
CA PRO A 74 -2.84 10.47 7.59
C PRO A 74 -2.72 10.05 6.12
N ASP A 75 -2.40 11.02 5.28
CA ASP A 75 -2.30 10.84 3.84
C ASP A 75 -0.90 10.48 3.39
N VAL A 76 0.10 10.32 4.27
CA VAL A 76 1.47 10.01 3.87
C VAL A 76 2.02 8.86 4.68
N CYS A 77 2.54 7.85 4.00
CA CYS A 77 3.19 6.71 4.63
C CYS A 77 4.47 7.18 5.35
N GLY A 78 4.54 7.00 6.67
CA GLY A 78 5.73 7.35 7.46
C GLY A 78 7.00 6.54 7.15
N VAL A 79 6.92 5.49 6.33
CA VAL A 79 8.08 4.65 5.95
C VAL A 79 8.66 5.04 4.59
N CYS A 80 7.81 5.28 3.58
CA CYS A 80 8.25 5.50 2.20
C CYS A 80 7.66 6.77 1.55
N SER A 81 6.99 7.61 2.33
CA SER A 81 6.40 8.88 1.90
C SER A 81 5.36 8.77 0.77
N THR A 82 4.81 7.59 0.52
CA THR A 82 3.73 7.36 -0.45
C THR A 82 2.38 7.82 0.10
N ILE A 83 1.55 8.45 -0.74
CA ILE A 83 0.27 9.02 -0.33
C ILE A 83 -0.77 7.92 0.00
N SER A 84 -1.72 8.17 0.91
CA SER A 84 -2.87 7.31 1.22
C SER A 84 -4.11 7.78 0.43
N LEU A 85 -5.01 6.87 0.05
CA LEU A 85 -6.22 7.23 -0.70
C LEU A 85 -7.41 7.64 0.21
N PHE A 86 -7.23 7.68 1.52
CA PHE A 86 -8.32 8.06 2.44
C PHE A 86 -8.28 9.55 2.73
N GLY A 87 -8.43 10.35 1.67
CA GLY A 87 -8.88 11.72 1.80
C GLY A 87 -10.23 11.72 2.49
N SER A 88 -10.29 12.38 3.64
CA SER A 88 -11.51 12.56 4.43
C SER A 88 -12.58 13.21 3.55
N THR A 89 -13.68 12.49 3.31
CA THR A 89 -14.98 13.08 2.98
C THR A 89 -15.86 13.00 4.20
#